data_AF-A0A2W5XEI0-F1
#
_entry.id   AF-A0A2W5XEI0-F1
#
_cell.length_a   1.000
_cell.length_b   1.000
_cell.length_c   1.000
_cell.angle_alpha   90.00
_cell.angle_beta   90.00
_cell.angle_gamma   90.00
#
_symmetry.space_group_name_H-M   'P 1'
#
loop_
_entity.id
_entity.type
_entity.pdbx_description
1 polymer ?
#
loop_
_entity_poly.entity_id
_entity_poly.type
_entity_poly.pdbx_seq_one_letter_code
_entity_poly.pdbx_strand_id
1 'polypeptide(L)'
;MKALGTHIIVELSDCNSSILSDVDRVAGILVAAANAANAEVLQTAFHRFSPQGVSGVVVIAESHLSIHTWPEYGYAAMDIYTCGDHTQPWTACRFAASEFEAKQMLTTEVRRGMPDEDGVYSHVVGRRSAGVQPSAKNRKLSVVR
;
A
#
# COMPACT_ATOMS: atom_id res chain seq x y z
N MET A 1 14.42 15.18 15.33
CA MET A 1 15.16 14.21 14.50
C MET A 1 14.23 13.65 13.45
N LYS A 2 14.72 13.50 12.22
CA LYS A 2 13.93 13.09 11.06
C LYS A 2 14.33 11.67 10.67
N ALA A 3 13.34 10.85 10.32
CA ALA A 3 13.55 9.48 9.84
C ALA A 3 14.09 9.49 8.41
N LEU A 4 14.87 8.47 8.02
CA LEU A 4 15.28 8.26 6.64
C LEU A 4 14.11 7.83 5.74
N GLY A 5 13.13 7.13 6.30
CA GLY A 5 11.94 6.74 5.57
C GLY A 5 10.73 6.43 6.44
N THR A 6 9.58 6.30 5.78
CA THR A 6 8.28 6.03 6.40
C THR A 6 7.77 4.71 5.87
N HIS A 7 7.58 3.74 6.77
CA HIS A 7 7.06 2.44 6.45
C HIS A 7 5.66 2.27 7.02
N ILE A 8 4.64 2.16 6.17
CA ILE A 8 3.27 1.91 6.59
C ILE A 8 2.96 0.44 6.37
N ILE A 9 2.72 -0.27 7.47
CA ILE A 9 2.18 -1.64 7.46
C ILE A 9 0.67 -1.52 7.37
N VAL A 10 0.06 -2.14 6.37
CA VAL A 10 -1.34 -1.95 5.99
C VAL A 10 -2.07 -3.30 6.00
N GLU A 11 -3.17 -3.35 6.72
CA GLU A 11 -4.11 -4.47 6.77
C GLU A 11 -5.39 -4.06 6.03
N LEU A 12 -5.69 -4.69 4.90
CA LEU A 12 -6.91 -4.46 4.14
C LEU A 12 -7.89 -5.62 4.33
N SER A 13 -9.10 -5.31 4.79
CA SER A 13 -10.17 -6.30 4.99
C SER A 13 -11.39 -6.00 4.13
N ASP A 14 -12.18 -7.05 3.86
CA ASP A 14 -13.38 -7.01 3.02
C ASP A 14 -13.08 -6.49 1.60
N CYS A 15 -11.94 -6.92 1.05
CA CYS A 15 -11.53 -6.62 -0.32
C CYS A 15 -12.29 -7.48 -1.33
N ASN A 16 -12.29 -7.06 -2.60
CA ASN A 16 -12.85 -7.85 -3.67
C ASN A 16 -11.94 -9.04 -4.02
N SER A 17 -12.37 -10.26 -3.66
CA SER A 17 -11.62 -11.51 -3.85
C SER A 17 -11.25 -11.80 -5.31
N SER A 18 -12.03 -11.31 -6.29
CA SER A 18 -11.69 -11.48 -7.72
C SER A 18 -10.46 -10.67 -8.11
N ILE A 19 -10.27 -9.50 -7.50
CA ILE A 19 -9.08 -8.66 -7.69
C ILE A 19 -7.87 -9.32 -7.04
N LEU A 20 -8.04 -9.75 -5.78
CA LEU A 20 -6.98 -10.39 -5.01
C LEU A 20 -6.44 -11.68 -5.64
N SER A 21 -7.25 -12.36 -6.45
CA SER A 21 -6.87 -13.61 -7.12
C SER A 21 -6.19 -13.43 -8.48
N ASP A 22 -6.16 -12.19 -8.99
CA ASP A 22 -5.69 -11.83 -10.32
C ASP A 22 -4.35 -11.10 -10.23
N VAL A 23 -3.30 -11.79 -10.66
CA VAL A 23 -1.92 -11.29 -10.53
C VAL A 23 -1.65 -10.03 -11.35
N ASP A 24 -2.27 -9.90 -12.52
CA ASP A 24 -2.07 -8.73 -13.39
C ASP A 24 -2.75 -7.50 -12.80
N ARG A 25 -3.94 -7.69 -12.21
CA ARG A 25 -4.64 -6.63 -11.48
C ARG A 25 -3.90 -6.22 -10.23
N VAL A 26 -3.43 -7.17 -9.42
CA VAL A 26 -2.64 -6.89 -8.22
C VAL A 26 -1.35 -6.13 -8.58
N ALA A 27 -0.64 -6.57 -9.62
CA ALA A 27 0.56 -5.91 -10.10
C ALA A 27 0.29 -4.47 -10.58
N GLY A 28 -0.75 -4.28 -11.39
CA GLY A 28 -1.16 -2.97 -11.88
C GLY A 28 -1.52 -2.01 -10.75
N ILE A 29 -2.24 -2.49 -9.73
CA ILE A 29 -2.61 -1.67 -8.56
C ILE A 29 -1.39 -1.23 -7.77
N LEU A 30 -0.44 -2.14 -7.49
CA LEU A 30 0.76 -1.79 -6.73
C LEU A 30 1.67 -0.80 -7.48
N VAL A 31 1.84 -0.96 -8.79
CA VAL A 31 2.61 -0.02 -9.61
C VAL A 31 1.93 1.34 -9.66
N ALA A 32 0.62 1.39 -9.85
CA ALA A 32 -0.14 2.64 -9.83
C ALA A 32 -0.11 3.31 -8.44
N ALA A 33 -0.12 2.53 -7.36
CA ALA A 33 0.04 3.04 -6.00
C ALA A 33 1.41 3.69 -5.78
N ALA A 34 2.49 3.05 -6.25
CA ALA A 34 3.85 3.62 -6.20
C ALA A 34 3.91 4.97 -6.94
N ASN A 35 3.38 5.03 -8.16
CA ASN A 35 3.31 6.27 -8.94
C ASN A 35 2.47 7.35 -8.25
N ALA A 36 1.33 6.98 -7.65
CA ALA A 36 0.49 7.91 -6.90
C ALA A 36 1.18 8.46 -5.63
N ALA A 37 2.11 7.71 -5.05
CA ALA A 37 2.98 8.18 -3.98
C ALA A 37 4.18 8.99 -4.46
N ASN A 38 4.27 9.32 -5.75
CA ASN A 38 5.41 10.01 -6.34
C ASN A 38 6.73 9.25 -6.12
N ALA A 39 6.68 7.91 -6.17
CA ALA A 39 7.83 7.03 -6.07
C ALA A 39 8.20 6.47 -7.46
N GLU A 40 9.49 6.44 -7.77
CA GLU A 40 10.02 5.90 -9.02
C GLU A 40 10.10 4.38 -8.95
N VAL A 41 9.44 3.68 -9.88
CA VAL A 41 9.47 2.22 -9.97
C VAL A 41 10.71 1.74 -10.74
N LEU A 42 11.47 0.84 -10.13
CA LEU A 42 12.68 0.26 -10.72
C LEU A 42 12.44 -1.16 -11.25
N GLN A 43 11.76 -1.99 -10.46
CA GLN A 43 11.52 -3.40 -10.82
C GLN A 43 10.26 -3.93 -10.14
N THR A 44 9.64 -4.94 -10.75
CA THR A 44 8.47 -5.63 -10.21
C THR A 44 8.68 -7.14 -10.21
N ALA A 45 8.17 -7.84 -9.20
CA ALA A 45 8.10 -9.31 -9.18
C ALA A 45 6.80 -9.75 -8.53
N PHE A 46 6.04 -10.60 -9.23
CA PHE A 46 4.73 -11.08 -8.80
C PHE A 46 4.59 -12.58 -9.04
N HIS A 47 3.89 -13.26 -8.14
CA HIS A 47 3.62 -14.69 -8.22
C HIS A 47 2.18 -14.98 -7.80
N ARG A 48 1.45 -15.70 -8.65
CA ARG A 48 0.12 -16.23 -8.33
C ARG A 48 0.25 -17.65 -7.80
N PHE A 49 -0.35 -17.92 -6.65
CA PHE A 49 -0.43 -19.26 -6.08
C PHE A 49 -1.64 -20.04 -6.60
N SER A 50 -1.60 -21.36 -6.38
CA SER A 50 -2.71 -22.27 -6.65
C SER A 50 -3.35 -22.71 -5.31
N PRO A 51 -4.69 -22.69 -5.17
CA PRO A 51 -5.67 -22.35 -6.20
C PRO A 51 -5.82 -20.84 -6.48
N GLN A 52 -5.44 -19.99 -5.52
CA GLN A 52 -5.59 -18.53 -5.59
C GLN A 52 -4.57 -17.83 -4.68
N GLY A 53 -4.58 -16.50 -4.70
CA GLY A 53 -3.68 -15.64 -3.93
C GLY A 53 -2.46 -15.20 -4.72
N VAL A 54 -1.94 -14.03 -4.37
CA VAL A 54 -0.83 -13.35 -5.03
C VAL A 54 0.15 -12.83 -3.98
N SER A 55 1.44 -13.05 -4.22
CA SER A 55 2.53 -12.30 -3.57
C SER A 55 3.19 -11.40 -4.59
N GLY A 56 3.52 -10.17 -4.18
CA GLY A 56 4.09 -9.18 -5.08
C GLY A 56 5.00 -8.18 -4.39
N VAL A 57 5.98 -7.68 -5.12
CA VAL A 57 6.83 -6.57 -4.70
C VAL A 57 7.11 -5.64 -5.89
N VAL A 58 7.07 -4.34 -5.60
CA VAL A 58 7.53 -3.26 -6.46
C VAL A 58 8.72 -2.62 -5.76
N VAL A 59 9.90 -2.81 -6.34
CA VAL A 59 11.12 -2.12 -5.91
C VAL A 59 11.07 -0.70 -6.46
N ILE A 60 11.20 0.28 -5.57
CA ILE A 60 11.26 1.70 -5.92
C ILE A 60 12.65 2.25 -5.59
N ALA A 61 12.98 3.44 -6.09
CA ALA A 61 14.19 4.14 -5.70
C ALA A 61 14.24 4.24 -4.16
N GLU A 62 15.19 3.51 -3.55
CA GLU A 62 15.52 3.51 -2.11
C GLU A 62 14.62 2.70 -1.15
N SER A 63 13.57 1.98 -1.62
CA SER A 63 12.70 1.16 -0.76
C SER A 63 11.78 0.19 -1.54
N HIS A 64 10.53 -0.07 -1.11
CA HIS A 64 9.61 -1.00 -1.77
C HIS A 64 8.13 -0.80 -1.38
N LEU A 65 7.24 -1.31 -2.24
CA LEU A 65 5.87 -1.69 -1.90
C LEU A 65 5.73 -3.21 -2.02
N SER A 66 5.13 -3.90 -1.06
CA SER A 66 4.82 -5.34 -1.17
C SER A 66 3.38 -5.67 -0.79
N ILE A 67 2.90 -6.81 -1.26
CA ILE A 67 1.57 -7.34 -0.98
C ILE A 67 1.56 -8.86 -0.89
N HIS A 68 0.74 -9.37 0.03
CA HIS A 68 0.31 -10.76 0.12
C HIS A 68 -1.20 -10.80 0.25
N THR A 69 -1.89 -11.60 -0.57
CA THR A 69 -3.35 -11.65 -0.60
C THR A 69 -3.88 -13.02 -0.20
N TRP A 70 -5.01 -13.03 0.52
CA TRP A 70 -5.83 -14.20 0.81
C TRP A 70 -7.27 -13.96 0.32
N PRO A 71 -7.56 -14.26 -0.96
CA PRO A 71 -8.87 -13.98 -1.55
C PRO A 71 -10.05 -14.66 -0.83
N GLU A 72 -9.83 -15.84 -0.24
CA GLU A 72 -10.82 -16.61 0.53
C GLU A 72 -11.30 -15.88 1.79
N TYR A 73 -10.49 -14.94 2.29
CA TYR A 73 -10.80 -14.11 3.45
C TYR A 73 -11.09 -12.65 3.06
N GLY A 74 -11.02 -12.30 1.76
CA GLY A 74 -11.10 -10.91 1.32
C GLY A 74 -10.00 -10.03 1.94
N TYR A 75 -8.81 -10.61 2.18
CA TYR A 75 -7.74 -9.98 2.96
C TYR A 75 -6.49 -9.73 2.12
N ALA A 76 -5.84 -8.58 2.34
CA ALA A 76 -4.51 -8.31 1.84
C ALA A 76 -3.64 -7.65 2.91
N ALA A 77 -2.44 -8.21 3.11
CA ALA A 77 -1.37 -7.59 3.87
C ALA A 77 -0.50 -6.80 2.90
N MET A 78 -0.24 -5.53 3.19
CA MET A 78 0.61 -4.67 2.36
C MET A 78 1.64 -3.92 3.19
N ASP A 79 2.80 -3.69 2.59
CA ASP A 79 3.86 -2.84 3.13
C ASP A 79 4.11 -1.71 2.15
N ILE A 80 4.06 -0.46 2.61
CA ILE A 80 4.38 0.73 1.81
C ILE A 80 5.53 1.45 2.49
N TYR A 81 6.75 1.18 2.02
CA TYR A 81 7.94 1.82 2.53
C TYR A 81 8.49 2.79 1.50
N THR A 82 8.54 4.09 1.83
CA THR A 82 9.11 5.13 0.98
C THR A 82 10.19 5.94 1.72
N CYS A 83 11.15 6.46 0.95
CA CYS A 83 12.21 7.35 1.41
C CYS A 83 12.06 8.74 0.76
N GLY A 84 12.55 9.78 1.43
CA GLY A 84 12.54 11.15 0.90
C GLY A 84 11.21 11.91 1.05
N ASP A 85 11.32 13.24 1.22
CA ASP A 85 10.16 14.14 1.52
C ASP A 85 9.20 14.33 0.36
N HIS A 86 9.63 14.00 -0.85
CA HIS A 86 8.82 14.13 -2.06
C HIS A 86 7.80 12.98 -2.19
N THR A 87 7.97 11.90 -1.42
CA THR A 87 7.09 10.73 -1.47
C THR A 87 5.87 10.88 -0.57
N GLN A 88 4.77 10.23 -0.96
CA GLN A 88 3.49 10.33 -0.27
C GLN A 88 2.94 8.92 0.05
N PRO A 89 3.52 8.20 1.04
CA PRO A 89 3.18 6.79 1.30
C PRO A 89 1.69 6.60 1.65
N TRP A 90 1.10 7.52 2.40
CA TRP A 90 -0.34 7.49 2.72
C TRP A 90 -1.25 7.64 1.49
N THR A 91 -0.77 8.28 0.41
CA THR A 91 -1.51 8.36 -0.86
C THR A 91 -1.53 7.00 -1.55
N ALA A 92 -0.41 6.26 -1.56
CA ALA A 92 -0.39 4.88 -2.04
C ALA A 92 -1.32 3.97 -1.23
N CYS A 93 -1.35 4.07 0.11
CA CYS A 93 -2.24 3.27 0.94
C CYS A 93 -3.72 3.48 0.56
N ARG A 94 -4.15 4.74 0.47
CA ARG A 94 -5.54 5.08 0.11
C ARG A 94 -5.89 4.66 -1.31
N PHE A 95 -4.97 4.84 -2.25
CA PHE A 95 -5.15 4.42 -3.63
C PHE A 95 -5.35 2.90 -3.69
N ALA A 96 -4.44 2.12 -3.12
CA ALA A 96 -4.52 0.66 -3.11
C ALA A 96 -5.80 0.16 -2.42
N ALA A 97 -6.15 0.71 -1.25
CA ALA A 97 -7.38 0.35 -0.54
C ALA A 97 -8.65 0.58 -1.40
N SER A 98 -8.69 1.69 -2.15
CA SER A 98 -9.78 1.99 -3.07
C SER A 98 -9.84 1.00 -4.24
N GLU A 99 -8.70 0.70 -4.87
CA GLU A 99 -8.65 -0.20 -6.03
C GLU A 99 -8.88 -1.67 -5.69
N PHE A 100 -8.50 -2.11 -4.48
CA PHE A 100 -8.86 -3.43 -3.95
C PHE A 100 -10.29 -3.50 -3.41
N GLU A 101 -11.03 -2.39 -3.44
CA GLU A 101 -12.40 -2.23 -2.95
C GLU A 101 -12.57 -2.58 -1.46
N ALA A 102 -11.50 -2.45 -0.67
CA ALA A 102 -11.46 -2.76 0.76
C ALA A 102 -12.52 -1.96 1.52
N LYS A 103 -13.20 -2.58 2.49
CA LYS A 103 -14.12 -1.85 3.38
C LYS A 103 -13.44 -1.31 4.62
N GLN A 104 -12.31 -1.91 5.00
CA GLN A 104 -11.56 -1.52 6.18
C GLN A 104 -10.07 -1.51 5.87
N MET A 105 -9.37 -0.50 6.37
CA MET A 105 -7.92 -0.40 6.35
C MET A 105 -7.43 -0.08 7.76
N LEU A 106 -6.65 -0.98 8.34
CA LEU A 106 -5.88 -0.70 9.55
C LEU A 106 -4.43 -0.48 9.16
N THR A 107 -3.75 0.44 9.84
CA THR A 107 -2.37 0.77 9.52
C THR A 107 -1.54 0.95 10.78
N THR A 108 -0.26 0.61 10.69
CA THR A 108 0.76 0.99 11.66
C THR A 108 1.89 1.67 10.92
N GLU A 109 2.16 2.93 11.27
CA GLU A 109 3.30 3.66 10.72
C GLU A 109 4.56 3.33 11.53
N VAL A 110 5.65 3.00 10.85
CA VAL A 110 6.97 2.80 11.43
C VAL A 110 7.92 3.80 10.76
N ARG A 111 8.44 4.74 11.54
CA ARG A 111 9.47 5.68 11.08
C ARG A 111 10.83 5.00 11.17
N ARG A 112 11.50 4.81 10.02
CA ARG A 112 12.70 4.00 9.86
C ARG A 112 13.95 4.87 9.74
N GLY A 113 15.07 4.42 10.31
CA GLY A 113 16.32 5.16 10.26
C GLY A 113 16.27 6.43 11.10
N MET A 114 15.80 6.31 12.34
CA MET A 114 15.89 7.41 13.30
C MET A 114 17.33 7.47 13.81
N PRO A 115 18.06 8.59 13.62
CA PRO A 115 19.40 8.70 14.18
C PRO A 115 19.32 8.73 15.71
N ASP A 116 20.26 8.04 16.34
CA ASP A 116 20.51 8.01 17.78
C ASP A 116 21.96 8.46 18.05
N GLU A 117 22.42 8.37 19.29
CA GLU A 117 23.81 8.69 19.65
C GLU A 117 24.84 7.78 18.95
N ASP A 118 26.04 8.31 18.73
CA ASP A 118 27.21 7.57 18.19
C ASP A 118 26.99 6.84 16.86
N GLY A 119 26.13 7.37 15.99
CA GLY A 119 25.88 6.80 14.66
C GLY A 119 25.01 5.54 14.66
N VAL A 120 24.34 5.26 15.78
CA VAL A 120 23.33 4.20 15.89
C VAL A 120 22.03 4.67 15.25
N TYR A 121 21.28 3.74 14.64
CA TYR A 121 19.97 4.01 14.07
C TYR A 121 18.92 3.12 14.72
N SER A 122 17.76 3.69 15.02
CA SER A 122 16.60 3.01 15.58
C SER A 122 15.36 3.20 14.69
N HIS A 123 14.19 2.82 15.21
CA HIS A 123 12.90 3.08 14.57
C HIS A 123 11.86 3.45 15.62
N VAL A 124 10.82 4.18 15.21
CA VAL A 124 9.70 4.54 16.07
C VAL A 124 8.42 3.95 15.48
N VAL A 125 7.72 3.15 16.29
CA VAL A 125 6.42 2.57 15.93
C VAL A 125 5.31 3.52 16.38
N GLY A 126 4.51 4.00 15.44
CA GLY A 126 3.32 4.79 15.67
C GLY A 126 2.16 3.94 16.22
N ARG A 127 1.11 4.60 16.69
CA ARG A 127 -0.12 3.89 17.08
C ARG A 127 -0.83 3.35 15.85
N ARG A 128 -1.48 2.21 16.02
CA ARG A 128 -2.41 1.69 15.01
C ARG A 128 -3.51 2.72 14.74
N SER A 129 -3.77 3.01 13.47
CA SER A 129 -4.86 3.87 13.04
C SER A 129 -5.81 3.12 12.11
N ALA A 130 -7.10 3.43 12.23
CA ALA A 130 -8.13 2.86 11.37
C ALA A 130 -8.61 3.92 10.37
N GLY A 131 -8.83 3.52 9.12
CA GLY A 131 -9.55 4.31 8.14
C GLY A 131 -10.32 3.41 7.17
N VAL A 132 -11.48 3.89 6.67
CA VAL A 132 -12.01 3.76 5.29
C VAL A 132 -13.54 4.00 5.24
N GLN A 133 -13.98 4.81 4.24
CA GLN A 133 -15.20 4.82 3.37
C GLN A 133 -15.59 6.29 3.00
N PRO A 134 -15.91 6.64 1.73
CA PRO A 134 -16.78 5.85 0.87
C PRO A 134 -16.27 5.56 -0.56
N SER A 135 -16.79 4.46 -1.12
CA SER A 135 -16.96 4.30 -2.56
C SER A 135 -17.98 5.34 -3.08
N ALA A 136 -17.56 6.24 -3.96
CA ALA A 136 -18.44 7.15 -4.69
C ALA A 136 -18.41 6.88 -6.21
N LYS A 137 -18.47 5.61 -6.64
CA LYS A 137 -18.84 5.30 -8.04
C LYS A 137 -20.38 5.34 -8.18
N ASN A 138 -20.98 6.54 -8.07
CA ASN A 138 -22.28 6.90 -8.68
C ASN A 138 -22.74 8.35 -8.34
N ARG A 139 -21.93 9.38 -8.65
CA ARG A 139 -22.54 10.69 -8.97
C ARG A 139 -22.68 10.76 -10.48
N LYS A 140 -23.90 10.43 -10.94
CA LYS A 140 -24.38 10.69 -12.29
C LYS A 140 -23.90 12.06 -12.75
N LEU A 141 -23.46 12.13 -14.01
CA LEU A 141 -23.47 13.38 -14.77
C LEU A 141 -24.85 14.01 -14.61
N SER A 142 -24.95 15.05 -13.79
CA SER A 142 -26.00 16.04 -13.97
C SER A 142 -25.48 17.03 -14.99
N VAL A 143 -25.83 16.75 -16.25
CA VAL A 143 -25.96 17.78 -17.29
C VAL A 143 -26.79 18.91 -16.68
N VAL A 144 -26.18 20.08 -16.53
CA VAL A 144 -26.92 21.34 -16.37
C VAL A 144 -26.37 22.28 -17.43
N ARG A 145 -27.15 22.29 -18.53
CA ARG A 145 -27.41 23.36 -19.50
C ARG A 145 -26.30 24.34 -19.82
#